data_AF-A0A963EY67-F1
#
_entry.id   AF-A0A963EY67-F1
#
_cell.length_a   1.000
_cell.length_b   1.000
_cell.length_c   1.000
_cell.angle_alpha   90.00
_cell.angle_beta   90.00
_cell.angle_gamma   90.00
#
_symmetry.space_group_name_H-M   'P 1'
#
loop_
_entity.id
_entity.type
_entity.pdbx_description
1 polymer ?
#
loop_
_entity_poly.entity_id
_entity_poly.type
_entity_poly.pdbx_seq_one_letter_code
_entity_poly.pdbx_strand_id
1 'polypeptide(L)'
;MPNKSRRAGTRRLRKDRVLQARIPSHLDEELRERAEQLGLSVSTVVRNVLLHTFDLVEGVVADSAEIARVIQKRQTRPLPAPRAASEEVLGWQEAILNQNGVCQQCNAILPRGSRAAIGLPAASPPALLCPACLAAVTDDNADDQD
;
A
#
# COMPACT_ATOMS: atom_id res chain seq x y z
N MET A 1 18.68 -51.44 -6.09
CA MET A 1 17.40 -50.78 -6.48
C MET A 1 16.29 -51.84 -6.50
N PRO A 2 14.98 -51.53 -6.42
CA PRO A 2 14.34 -50.20 -6.43
C PRO A 2 13.90 -49.63 -5.07
N ASN A 3 12.69 -49.92 -4.57
CA ASN A 3 11.83 -48.95 -3.86
C ASN A 3 11.55 -49.26 -2.36
N LYS A 4 11.26 -48.30 -1.45
CA LYS A 4 10.70 -46.91 -1.51
C LYS A 4 9.17 -46.79 -1.38
N SER A 5 8.59 -47.28 -0.29
CA SER A 5 7.23 -46.91 0.13
C SER A 5 7.25 -45.60 0.95
N ARG A 6 7.02 -44.46 0.28
CA ARG A 6 6.90 -43.14 0.93
C ARG A 6 5.67 -43.10 1.85
N ARG A 7 5.83 -43.37 3.15
CA ARG A 7 4.83 -42.98 4.16
C ARG A 7 4.92 -41.47 4.42
N ALA A 8 4.37 -40.70 3.50
CA ALA A 8 4.12 -39.26 3.67
C ALA A 8 3.06 -39.06 4.76
N GLY A 9 3.48 -39.15 6.01
CA GLY A 9 2.62 -38.97 7.18
C GLY A 9 2.21 -37.50 7.30
N THR A 10 1.07 -37.15 6.70
CA THR A 10 0.46 -35.82 6.74
C THR A 10 0.50 -35.27 8.17
N ARG A 11 1.32 -34.23 8.39
CA ARG A 11 1.67 -33.72 9.73
C ARG A 11 0.52 -32.88 10.29
N ARG A 12 -0.58 -33.57 10.61
CA ARG A 12 -1.87 -33.06 11.10
C ARG A 12 -1.70 -31.81 11.96
N LEU A 13 -2.34 -30.72 11.51
CA LEU A 13 -2.62 -29.45 12.21
C LEU A 13 -2.06 -29.38 13.65
N ARG A 14 -0.74 -29.19 13.78
CA ARG A 14 -0.10 -29.09 15.08
C ARG A 14 -0.30 -27.68 15.61
N LYS A 15 -1.34 -27.55 16.45
CA LYS A 15 -1.68 -26.48 17.42
C LYS A 15 -0.92 -25.15 17.27
N ASP A 16 -1.66 -24.04 17.26
CA ASP A 16 -1.13 -22.69 17.43
C ASP A 16 0.00 -22.65 18.46
N ARG A 17 1.16 -22.10 18.05
CA ARG A 17 2.30 -21.93 18.93
C ARG A 17 2.12 -20.63 19.70
N VAL A 18 2.08 -20.73 21.03
CA VAL A 18 2.14 -19.55 21.90
C VAL A 18 3.51 -18.88 21.70
N LEU A 19 3.49 -17.61 21.33
CA LEU A 19 4.66 -16.74 21.30
C LEU A 19 4.57 -15.81 22.51
N GLN A 20 5.70 -15.63 23.21
CA GLN A 20 5.85 -14.64 24.26
C GLN A 20 6.81 -13.57 23.76
N ALA A 21 6.35 -12.33 23.69
CA ALA A 21 7.12 -11.17 23.30
C ALA A 21 7.12 -10.14 24.44
N ARG A 22 8.20 -9.36 24.55
CA ARG A 22 8.21 -8.14 25.37
C ARG A 22 7.78 -6.98 24.49
N ILE A 23 6.73 -6.28 24.90
CA ILE A 23 6.22 -5.08 24.22
C ILE A 23 6.32 -3.87 25.16
N PRO A 24 6.49 -2.64 24.64
CA PRO A 24 6.36 -1.42 25.43
C PRO A 24 4.97 -1.30 26.06
N SER A 25 4.88 -0.73 27.26
CA SER A 25 3.61 -0.59 27.99
C SER A 25 2.55 0.22 27.24
N HIS A 26 2.94 1.26 26.50
CA HIS A 26 2.01 2.03 25.66
C HIS A 26 1.39 1.20 24.52
N LEU A 27 2.11 0.20 24.01
CA LEU A 27 1.64 -0.70 22.96
C LEU A 27 0.72 -1.79 23.52
N ASP A 28 0.95 -2.25 24.75
CA ASP A 28 0.04 -3.16 25.46
C ASP A 28 -1.32 -2.48 25.74
N GLU A 29 -1.28 -1.23 26.22
CA GLU A 29 -2.49 -0.45 26.47
C GLU A 29 -3.24 -0.09 25.17
N GLU A 30 -2.54 0.33 24.10
CA GLU A 30 -3.21 0.55 22.80
C GLU A 30 -3.83 -0.75 22.26
N LEU A 31 -3.11 -1.89 22.32
CA LEU A 31 -3.66 -3.19 21.91
C LEU A 31 -4.89 -3.58 22.74
N ARG A 32 -4.95 -3.18 24.01
CA ARG A 32 -6.09 -3.38 24.90
C ARG A 32 -7.26 -2.47 24.56
N GLU A 33 -7.06 -1.16 24.47
CA GLU A 33 -8.11 -0.21 24.04
C GLU A 33 -8.72 -0.64 22.69
N ARG A 34 -7.87 -1.06 21.74
CA ARG A 34 -8.32 -1.57 20.44
C ARG A 34 -8.99 -2.93 20.53
N ALA A 35 -8.68 -3.78 21.49
CA ALA A 35 -9.45 -5.01 21.71
C ALA A 35 -10.86 -4.71 22.26
N GLU A 36 -10.94 -3.82 23.27
CA GLU A 36 -12.19 -3.44 23.95
C GLU A 36 -13.14 -2.65 23.02
N GLN A 37 -12.64 -1.66 22.26
CA GLN A 37 -13.40 -0.92 21.23
C GLN A 37 -14.06 -1.81 20.18
N LEU A 38 -13.57 -3.04 20.01
CA LEU A 38 -13.96 -3.96 18.93
C LEU A 38 -14.69 -5.22 19.43
N GLY A 39 -14.85 -5.39 20.75
CA GLY A 39 -15.44 -6.59 21.35
C GLY A 39 -14.63 -7.88 21.11
N LEU A 40 -13.31 -7.75 20.93
CA LEU A 40 -12.41 -8.88 20.64
C LEU A 40 -11.42 -9.12 21.79
N SER A 41 -10.75 -10.27 21.79
CA SER A 41 -9.60 -10.49 22.68
C SER A 41 -8.34 -9.85 22.10
N VAL A 42 -7.42 -9.41 22.97
CA VAL A 42 -6.09 -8.89 22.56
C VAL A 42 -5.36 -9.90 21.67
N SER A 43 -5.42 -11.20 22.02
CA SER A 43 -4.84 -12.29 21.22
C SER A 43 -5.45 -12.42 19.81
N THR A 44 -6.71 -12.02 19.63
CA THR A 44 -7.37 -11.95 18.31
C THR A 44 -6.88 -10.74 17.52
N VAL A 45 -6.78 -9.57 18.16
CA VAL A 45 -6.26 -8.34 17.53
C VAL A 45 -4.82 -8.54 17.08
N VAL A 46 -3.93 -9.02 17.96
CA VAL A 46 -2.52 -9.28 17.66
C VAL A 46 -2.36 -10.29 16.53
N ARG A 47 -3.17 -11.37 16.49
CA ARG A 47 -3.15 -12.33 15.37
C ARG A 47 -3.55 -11.67 14.06
N ASN A 48 -4.63 -10.90 14.03
CA ASN A 48 -5.14 -10.29 12.80
C ASN A 48 -4.18 -9.23 12.26
N VAL A 49 -3.55 -8.44 13.13
CA VAL A 49 -2.48 -7.51 12.76
C VAL A 49 -1.29 -8.29 12.16
N LEU A 50 -0.75 -9.27 12.89
CA LEU A 50 0.43 -10.02 12.45
C LEU A 50 0.22 -10.84 11.17
N LEU A 51 -1.02 -11.20 10.81
CA LEU A 51 -1.32 -11.77 9.49
C LEU A 51 -1.18 -10.69 8.41
N HIS A 52 -1.98 -9.63 8.50
CA HIS A 52 -2.07 -8.63 7.44
C HIS A 52 -0.84 -7.71 7.31
N THR A 53 0.01 -7.60 8.33
CA THR A 53 1.26 -6.81 8.23
C THR A 53 2.28 -7.41 7.26
N PHE A 54 2.24 -8.72 6.99
CA PHE A 54 3.13 -9.34 6.00
C PHE A 54 2.52 -9.35 4.59
N ASP A 55 1.21 -9.57 4.48
CA ASP A 55 0.46 -9.42 3.22
C ASP A 55 0.73 -8.05 2.55
N LEU A 56 0.82 -6.99 3.37
CA LEU A 56 1.09 -5.61 2.95
C LEU A 56 2.49 -5.36 2.35
N VAL A 57 3.48 -6.22 2.59
CA VAL A 57 4.87 -6.01 2.13
C VAL A 57 5.13 -6.73 0.79
N GLU A 58 4.49 -7.88 0.55
CA GLU A 58 4.54 -8.55 -0.75
C GLU A 58 3.47 -8.03 -1.72
N GLY A 59 2.38 -7.42 -1.22
CA GLY A 59 1.23 -6.95 -2.00
C GLY A 59 1.31 -5.52 -2.57
N VAL A 60 2.43 -4.79 -2.42
CA VAL A 60 2.55 -3.35 -2.77
C VAL A 60 2.26 -3.05 -4.25
N VAL A 61 2.35 -4.04 -5.14
CA VAL A 61 2.13 -3.91 -6.60
C VAL A 61 0.73 -4.37 -7.05
N ALA A 62 -0.17 -4.72 -6.12
CA ALA A 62 -1.48 -5.33 -6.43
C ALA A 62 -2.69 -4.44 -6.06
N ASP A 63 -3.11 -4.43 -4.79
CA ASP A 63 -4.50 -4.08 -4.41
C ASP A 63 -4.67 -2.82 -3.54
N SER A 64 -4.04 -1.72 -3.95
CA SER A 64 -4.19 -0.40 -3.32
C SER A 64 -5.66 0.09 -3.22
N ALA A 65 -6.54 -0.43 -4.08
CA ALA A 65 -7.94 -0.01 -4.19
C ALA A 65 -8.92 -0.74 -3.23
N GLU A 66 -8.57 -1.93 -2.72
CA GLU A 66 -9.46 -2.68 -1.81
C GLU A 66 -9.30 -2.25 -0.35
N ILE A 67 -8.04 -2.06 0.08
CA ILE A 67 -7.68 -1.67 1.46
C ILE A 67 -8.37 -0.36 1.89
N ALA A 68 -8.52 0.59 0.96
CA ALA A 68 -9.21 1.87 1.18
C ALA A 68 -10.66 1.71 1.70
N ARG A 69 -11.35 0.61 1.36
CA ARG A 69 -12.74 0.34 1.77
C ARG A 69 -12.85 -0.19 3.20
N VAL A 70 -11.79 -0.81 3.72
CA VAL A 70 -11.76 -1.40 5.07
C VAL A 70 -11.46 -0.32 6.12
N ILE A 71 -10.55 0.61 5.80
CA ILE A 71 -10.10 1.67 6.72
C ILE A 71 -11.22 2.66 7.09
N GLN A 72 -12.14 2.97 6.16
CA GLN A 72 -13.21 3.95 6.39
C GLN A 72 -14.16 3.59 7.56
N LYS A 73 -14.18 2.35 8.04
CA LYS A 73 -15.14 1.87 9.06
C LYS A 73 -14.65 1.95 10.52
N ARG A 74 -13.44 2.48 10.79
CA ARG A 74 -12.88 2.64 12.16
C ARG A 74 -12.09 3.94 12.32
N GLN A 75 -12.79 5.06 12.49
CA GLN A 75 -12.16 6.34 12.77
C GLN A 75 -12.04 6.61 14.28
N THR A 76 -10.82 6.65 14.81
CA THR A 76 -10.48 7.49 15.98
C THR A 76 -9.14 8.17 15.76
N ARG A 77 -9.24 9.49 15.50
CA ARG A 77 -8.22 10.57 15.49
C ARG A 77 -6.75 10.18 15.22
N PRO A 78 -6.20 10.50 14.03
CA PRO A 78 -4.76 10.46 13.79
C PRO A 78 -4.00 11.47 14.66
N LEU A 79 -2.81 11.08 15.12
CA LEU A 79 -1.73 12.01 15.46
C LEU A 79 -1.13 12.58 14.16
N PRO A 80 -0.51 13.78 14.17
CA PRO A 80 0.20 14.28 13.02
C PRO A 80 1.42 13.40 12.75
N ALA A 81 1.33 12.57 11.71
CA ALA A 81 2.51 11.96 11.12
C ALA A 81 3.51 13.07 10.71
N PRO A 82 4.83 12.79 10.65
CA PRO A 82 5.72 13.67 9.88
C PRO A 82 5.10 13.87 8.50
N ARG A 83 5.15 15.09 7.97
CA ARG A 83 4.75 15.35 6.58
C ARG A 83 5.69 14.53 5.68
N ALA A 84 5.26 13.32 5.31
CA ALA A 84 5.70 12.70 4.08
C ALA A 84 5.55 13.79 3.00
N ALA A 85 6.62 14.04 2.24
CA ALA A 85 6.59 15.06 1.21
C ALA A 85 5.39 14.77 0.33
N SER A 86 4.40 15.66 0.34
CA SER A 86 3.19 15.47 -0.44
C SER A 86 3.62 15.40 -1.89
N GLU A 87 3.41 14.26 -2.54
CA GLU A 87 3.74 14.04 -3.95
C GLU A 87 2.94 15.05 -4.77
N GLU A 88 3.55 16.20 -5.04
CA GLU A 88 2.83 17.38 -5.48
C GLU A 88 2.45 17.17 -6.94
N VAL A 89 1.14 17.19 -7.22
CA VAL A 89 0.64 16.87 -8.56
C VAL A 89 0.88 18.07 -9.47
N LEU A 90 1.93 18.00 -10.28
CA LEU A 90 2.36 19.05 -11.20
C LEU A 90 1.32 19.32 -12.31
N GLY A 91 0.54 18.30 -12.65
CA GLY A 91 -0.43 18.35 -13.72
C GLY A 91 -1.25 17.06 -13.80
N TRP A 92 -2.25 17.08 -14.66
CA TRP A 92 -3.24 16.02 -14.81
C TRP A 92 -3.24 15.51 -16.26
N GLN A 93 -2.98 14.23 -16.44
CA GLN A 93 -3.06 13.55 -17.73
C GLN A 93 -4.40 12.82 -17.85
N GLU A 94 -5.17 13.10 -18.91
CA GLU A 94 -6.36 12.28 -19.22
C GLU A 94 -5.96 10.90 -19.75
N ALA A 95 -6.66 9.87 -19.28
CA ALA A 95 -6.49 8.48 -19.72
C ALA A 95 -7.82 7.71 -19.71
N ILE A 96 -7.86 6.59 -20.46
CA ILE A 96 -8.91 5.56 -20.32
C ILE A 96 -8.41 4.51 -19.34
N LEU A 97 -9.17 4.24 -18.27
CA LEU A 97 -8.75 3.30 -17.24
C LEU A 97 -8.86 1.85 -17.72
N ASN A 98 -7.75 1.09 -17.70
CA ASN A 98 -7.77 -0.37 -17.94
C ASN A 98 -8.17 -1.18 -16.69
N GLN A 99 -8.37 -0.54 -15.54
CA GLN A 99 -8.80 -1.14 -14.28
C GLN A 99 -9.90 -0.29 -13.63
N ASN A 100 -10.48 -0.74 -12.51
CA ASN A 100 -11.40 0.10 -11.73
C ASN A 100 -10.58 1.03 -10.81
N GLY A 101 -10.84 2.33 -10.85
CA GLY A 101 -10.24 3.33 -9.98
C GLY A 101 -11.20 3.87 -8.92
N VAL A 102 -10.68 4.76 -8.07
CA VAL A 102 -11.46 5.58 -7.13
C VAL A 102 -11.01 7.03 -7.28
N CYS A 103 -11.94 7.95 -7.47
CA CYS A 103 -11.62 9.37 -7.57
C CYS A 103 -11.19 9.90 -6.19
N GLN A 104 -9.97 10.42 -6.06
CA GLN A 104 -9.44 10.95 -4.79
C GLN A 104 -10.28 12.12 -4.23
N GLN A 105 -10.90 12.93 -5.10
CA GLN A 105 -11.65 14.14 -4.69
C GLN A 105 -13.05 13.85 -4.14
N CYS A 106 -13.75 12.82 -4.66
CA CYS A 106 -15.15 12.54 -4.30
C CYS A 106 -15.44 11.08 -3.93
N ASN A 107 -14.41 10.23 -3.86
CA ASN A 107 -14.49 8.79 -3.56
C ASN A 107 -15.41 7.98 -4.51
N ALA A 108 -15.79 8.52 -5.67
CA ALA A 108 -16.58 7.83 -6.67
C ALA A 108 -15.78 6.69 -7.32
N ILE A 109 -16.42 5.54 -7.56
CA ILE A 109 -15.82 4.41 -8.27
C ILE A 109 -15.79 4.74 -9.76
N LEU A 110 -14.59 4.70 -10.36
CA LEU A 110 -14.37 4.94 -11.78
C LEU A 110 -14.22 3.57 -12.48
N PRO A 111 -15.19 3.12 -13.29
CA PRO A 111 -15.13 1.77 -13.88
C PRO A 111 -14.06 1.68 -14.98
N ARG A 112 -13.55 0.47 -15.22
CA ARG A 112 -12.75 0.14 -16.40
C ARG A 112 -13.44 0.63 -17.68
N GLY A 113 -12.69 1.31 -18.55
CA GLY A 113 -13.18 1.94 -19.78
C GLY A 113 -13.65 3.39 -19.62
N SER A 114 -13.75 3.93 -18.39
CA SER A 114 -14.06 5.36 -18.17
C SER A 114 -12.85 6.25 -18.43
N ARG A 115 -13.11 7.52 -18.81
CA ARG A 115 -12.12 8.61 -18.78
C ARG A 115 -11.86 9.04 -17.34
N ALA A 116 -10.59 9.21 -17.00
CA ALA A 116 -10.16 9.76 -15.72
C ALA A 116 -8.93 10.64 -15.92
N ALA A 117 -8.68 11.54 -14.96
CA ALA A 117 -7.44 12.29 -14.84
C ALA A 117 -6.49 11.56 -13.89
N ILE A 118 -5.24 11.35 -14.31
CA ILE A 118 -4.16 10.77 -13.52
C ILE A 118 -3.18 11.89 -13.18
N GLY A 119 -2.82 12.02 -11.90
CA GLY A 119 -1.86 13.03 -11.45
C GLY A 119 -0.42 12.66 -11.82
N LEU A 120 0.36 13.64 -12.25
CA LEU A 120 1.79 13.53 -12.49
C LEU A 120 2.55 13.98 -11.22
N PRO A 121 3.18 13.07 -10.45
CA PRO A 121 3.82 13.42 -9.18
C PRO A 121 5.16 14.16 -9.39
N ALA A 122 5.42 15.15 -8.55
CA ALA A 122 6.68 15.89 -8.52
C ALA A 122 7.80 15.12 -7.78
N ALA A 123 9.01 15.15 -8.33
CA ALA A 123 10.19 15.27 -7.50
C ALA A 123 10.26 16.71 -6.93
N SER A 124 10.78 16.89 -5.71
CA SER A 124 10.88 18.21 -5.07
C SER A 124 12.34 18.69 -5.02
N PRO A 125 12.72 19.80 -5.68
CA PRO A 125 11.91 20.63 -6.58
C PRO A 125 11.74 20.00 -7.98
N PRO A 126 10.65 20.34 -8.71
CA PRO A 126 10.40 19.81 -10.05
C PRO A 126 11.27 20.49 -11.12
N ALA A 127 11.85 19.70 -12.01
CA ALA A 127 12.48 20.20 -13.23
C ALA A 127 11.42 20.42 -14.32
N LEU A 128 11.26 21.67 -14.77
CA LEU A 128 10.30 22.06 -15.81
C LEU A 128 11.02 22.82 -16.93
N LEU A 129 10.80 22.39 -18.18
CA LEU A 129 11.30 23.06 -19.38
C LEU A 129 10.11 23.49 -20.26
N CYS A 130 10.21 24.68 -20.88
CA CYS A 130 9.31 25.03 -21.98
C CYS A 130 9.78 24.35 -23.29
N PRO A 131 8.94 24.27 -24.34
CA PRO A 131 9.30 23.59 -25.58
C PRO A 131 10.59 24.09 -26.24
N ALA A 132 10.91 25.38 -26.14
CA ALA A 132 12.14 25.95 -26.69
C ALA A 132 13.39 25.52 -25.91
N CYS A 133 13.33 25.49 -24.58
CA CYS A 133 14.45 24.99 -23.76
C CYS A 133 14.61 23.48 -23.85
N LEU A 134 13.51 22.73 -24.06
CA LEU A 134 13.57 21.29 -24.31
C LEU A 134 14.27 20.98 -25.63
N ALA A 135 13.94 21.70 -26.71
CA ALA A 135 14.57 21.53 -28.02
C ALA A 135 16.10 21.73 -27.96
N ALA A 136 16.56 22.84 -27.37
CA ALA A 136 18.00 23.10 -27.23
C ALA A 136 18.74 21.95 -26.52
N VAL A 137 18.18 21.42 -25.43
CA VAL A 137 18.80 20.30 -24.69
C VAL A 137 18.75 18.98 -25.47
N THR A 138 17.74 18.75 -26.34
CA THR A 138 17.75 17.58 -27.22
C THR A 138 18.72 17.70 -28.38
N ASP A 139 18.93 18.91 -28.90
CA ASP A 139 19.83 19.18 -30.01
C ASP A 139 21.31 19.09 -29.55
N ASP A 140 21.66 19.65 -28.39
CA ASP A 140 23.00 19.53 -27.77
C ASP A 140 23.44 18.06 -27.54
N ASN A 141 22.51 17.11 -27.41
CA ASN A 141 22.81 15.68 -27.23
C ASN A 141 22.97 14.90 -28.55
N ALA A 142 22.76 15.53 -29.70
CA ALA A 142 22.91 14.90 -31.02
C ALA A 142 24.34 14.98 -31.55
N ASP A 143 25.05 16.08 -31.28
CA ASP A 143 26.40 16.35 -31.80
C ASP A 143 27.52 15.60 -31.05
N ASP A 144 27.22 14.95 -29.91
CA ASP A 144 28.18 14.31 -29.00
C ASP A 144 28.34 12.79 -29.25
N GLN A 145 28.07 12.31 -30.48
CA GLN A 145 27.97 10.88 -30.85
C GLN A 145 28.78 10.40 -32.07
N ASP A 146 29.63 11.23 -32.69
CA ASP A 146 30.57 10.87 -33.79
C ASP A 146 32.04 10.75 -33.32
#